data_AF-A0AAD5KAD4-F1
#
_entry.id   AF-A0AAD5KAD4-F1
#
_cell.length_a   1.000
_cell.length_b   1.000
_cell.length_c   1.000
_cell.angle_alpha   90.00
_cell.angle_beta   90.00
_cell.angle_gamma   90.00
#
_symmetry.space_group_name_H-M   'P 1'
#
loop_
_entity.id
_entity.type
_entity.pdbx_description
1 polymer ?
#
loop_
_entity_poly.entity_id
_entity_poly.type
_entity_poly.pdbx_seq_one_letter_code
_entity_poly.pdbx_strand_id
1 'polypeptide(L)'
;LNHQVARLRQQRGETEQRLSGFERELQGTRAYAQQRRTKKTKREKQYNHFYFVPVLSNQYHKKYVRAHDKNAVAEEQVVQIRESIESCQEAVRQAANQLMKKQQEHDAQLEQRQAVHGQVAEADQCLNYLHQGQQFWDHFEQYQAALVIESCDRLIERFRSNSGDNYNGGGFPSRRRSSSTPHQQEEEERDWTVIFRTVCKEYGEREAFGAEKWDHIEVDFECARCRQSMVGWPTPDKVHTSDLLCASCYQETRTSMIMEKKMNQFSG
;
A
#
# COMPACT_ATOMS: atom_id res chain seq x y z
N LEU A 1 15.72 -4.40 9.29
CA LEU A 1 15.63 -5.86 9.00
C LEU A 1 16.97 -6.48 8.64
N ASN A 2 17.63 -6.07 7.55
CA ASN A 2 18.91 -6.67 7.10
C ASN A 2 20.01 -6.69 8.19
N HIS A 3 20.20 -5.60 8.93
CA HIS A 3 21.17 -5.55 10.03
C HIS A 3 20.80 -6.48 11.20
N GLN A 4 19.51 -6.63 11.53
CA GLN A 4 19.07 -7.52 12.61
C GLN A 4 19.19 -8.99 12.21
N VAL A 5 18.84 -9.34 10.97
CA VAL A 5 19.02 -10.69 10.42
C VAL A 5 20.51 -11.04 10.34
N ALA A 6 21.35 -10.11 9.89
CA ALA A 6 22.81 -10.31 9.86
C ALA A 6 23.38 -10.55 11.27
N ARG A 7 22.94 -9.77 12.26
CA ARG A 7 23.33 -9.95 13.67
C ARG A 7 22.92 -11.31 14.22
N LEU A 8 21.68 -11.76 13.96
CA LEU A 8 21.20 -13.07 14.38
C LEU A 8 21.97 -14.22 13.71
N ARG A 9 22.32 -14.08 12.43
CA ARG A 9 23.17 -15.05 11.71
C ARG A 9 24.57 -15.12 12.30
N GLN A 10 25.17 -13.96 12.59
CA GLN A 10 26.48 -13.90 13.24
C GLN A 10 26.44 -14.56 14.62
N GLN A 11 25.48 -14.20 15.47
CA GLN A 11 25.31 -14.77 16.81
C GLN A 11 25.11 -16.29 16.77
N ARG A 12 24.32 -16.77 15.80
CA ARG A 12 24.15 -18.21 15.57
C ARG A 12 25.48 -18.87 15.21
N GLY A 13 26.24 -18.31 14.27
CA GLY A 13 27.54 -18.83 13.86
C GLY A 13 28.56 -18.86 15.01
N GLU A 14 28.61 -17.81 15.83
CA GLU A 14 29.45 -17.75 17.03
C GLU A 14 29.06 -18.83 18.05
N THR A 15 27.76 -19.07 18.22
CA THR A 15 27.26 -20.09 19.16
C THR A 15 27.52 -21.50 18.65
N GLU A 16 27.37 -21.75 17.35
CA GLU A 16 27.72 -23.02 16.70
C GLU A 16 29.23 -23.32 16.81
N GLN A 17 30.09 -22.31 16.66
CA GLN A 17 31.53 -22.44 16.89
C GLN A 17 31.83 -22.82 18.35
N ARG A 18 31.20 -22.14 19.32
CA ARG A 18 31.34 -22.49 20.75
C ARG A 18 30.88 -23.91 21.04
N LEU A 19 29.75 -24.32 20.48
CA LEU A 19 29.23 -25.68 20.59
C LEU A 19 30.25 -26.72 20.11
N SER A 20 30.85 -26.51 18.93
CA SER A 20 31.90 -27.39 18.39
C SER A 20 33.15 -27.45 19.27
N GLY A 21 33.44 -26.37 20.00
CA GLY A 21 34.51 -26.31 21.00
C GLY A 21 34.21 -27.21 22.19
N PHE A 22 33.03 -27.05 22.79
CA PHE A 22 32.60 -27.87 23.93
C PHE A 22 32.44 -29.34 23.58
N GLU A 23 31.98 -29.68 22.38
CA GLU A 23 31.88 -31.09 21.93
C GLU A 23 33.26 -31.76 21.86
N ARG A 24 34.28 -31.05 21.38
CA ARG A 24 35.68 -31.54 21.40
C ARG A 24 36.21 -31.68 22.82
N GLU A 25 35.97 -30.69 23.67
CA GLU A 25 36.37 -30.72 25.08
C GLU A 25 35.72 -31.90 25.82
N LEU A 26 34.43 -32.12 25.59
CA LEU A 26 33.66 -33.21 26.20
C LEU A 26 34.25 -34.59 25.90
N GLN A 27 34.76 -34.82 24.69
CA GLN A 27 35.41 -36.08 24.34
C GLN A 27 36.65 -36.34 25.21
N GLY A 28 37.51 -35.31 25.37
CA GLY A 28 38.69 -35.40 26.22
C GLY A 28 38.33 -35.62 27.70
N THR A 29 37.37 -34.85 28.22
CA THR A 29 36.94 -34.94 29.62
C THR A 29 36.26 -36.28 29.92
N ARG A 30 35.48 -36.84 28.99
CA ARG A 30 34.90 -38.20 29.11
C ARG A 30 35.97 -39.28 29.22
N ALA A 31 37.00 -39.22 28.37
CA ALA A 31 38.11 -40.17 28.42
C ALA A 31 38.86 -40.09 29.77
N TYR A 32 39.08 -38.86 30.27
CA TYR A 32 39.70 -38.63 31.58
C TYR A 32 38.82 -39.16 32.74
N ALA A 33 37.53 -38.85 32.75
CA ALA A 33 36.58 -39.34 33.75
C ALA A 33 36.53 -40.88 33.76
N GLN A 34 36.51 -41.53 32.58
CA GLN A 34 36.57 -42.99 32.47
C GLN A 34 37.87 -43.56 33.04
N GLN A 35 39.01 -42.90 32.80
CA GLN A 35 40.29 -43.29 33.41
C GLN A 35 40.27 -43.15 34.95
N ARG A 36 39.60 -42.13 35.49
CA ARG A 36 39.44 -41.94 36.94
C ARG A 36 38.49 -42.98 37.54
N ARG A 37 37.40 -43.31 36.86
CA ARG A 37 36.43 -44.31 37.27
C ARG A 37 37.07 -45.68 37.41
N THR A 38 37.83 -46.10 36.39
CA THR A 38 38.58 -47.37 36.44
C THR A 38 39.61 -47.40 37.58
N LYS A 39 40.31 -46.28 37.85
CA LYS A 39 41.23 -46.16 39.00
C LYS A 39 40.50 -46.24 40.34
N LYS A 40 39.35 -45.56 40.50
CA LYS A 40 38.49 -45.65 41.69
C LYS A 40 38.10 -47.11 41.96
N THR A 41 37.52 -47.78 40.96
CA THR A 41 37.09 -49.19 41.08
C THR A 41 38.24 -50.13 41.45
N LYS A 42 39.46 -49.91 40.90
CA LYS A 42 40.64 -50.69 41.30
C LYS A 42 41.03 -50.46 42.76
N ARG A 43 40.99 -49.21 43.26
CA ARG A 43 41.32 -48.89 44.66
C ARG A 43 40.26 -49.39 45.64
N GLU A 44 39.00 -49.35 45.22
CA GLU A 44 37.85 -49.90 45.96
C GLU A 44 38.01 -51.41 46.19
N LYS A 45 38.32 -52.16 45.12
CA LYS A 45 38.62 -53.60 45.23
C LYS A 45 39.79 -53.89 46.18
N GLN A 46 40.86 -53.09 46.13
CA GLN A 46 42.01 -53.24 47.02
C GLN A 46 41.65 -52.97 48.49
N TYR A 47 40.88 -51.90 48.75
CA TYR A 47 40.40 -51.61 50.10
C TYR A 47 39.51 -52.74 50.63
N ASN A 48 38.52 -53.19 49.84
CA ASN A 48 37.61 -54.27 50.21
C ASN A 48 38.32 -55.62 50.40
N HIS A 49 39.51 -55.82 49.81
CA HIS A 49 40.29 -57.04 50.02
C HIS A 49 41.11 -57.02 51.31
N PHE A 50 41.53 -55.85 51.79
CA PHE A 50 42.41 -55.70 52.97
C PHE A 50 41.74 -54.99 54.16
N TYR A 51 40.43 -54.75 54.12
CA TYR A 51 39.72 -53.95 55.11
C TYR A 51 39.80 -54.51 56.55
N PHE A 52 39.94 -55.83 56.67
CA PHE A 52 40.03 -56.54 57.95
C PHE A 52 41.43 -56.48 58.59
N VAL A 53 42.46 -56.02 57.87
CA VAL A 53 43.82 -55.84 58.41
C VAL A 53 44.01 -54.36 58.79
N PRO A 54 44.02 -53.96 60.08
CA PRO A 54 43.92 -52.56 60.47
C PRO A 54 44.96 -51.61 59.86
N VAL A 55 46.21 -52.06 59.77
CA VAL A 55 47.33 -51.27 59.21
C VAL A 55 47.15 -51.06 57.70
N LEU A 56 46.76 -52.11 56.96
CA LEU A 56 46.57 -52.03 55.51
C LEU A 56 45.26 -51.31 55.17
N SER A 57 44.20 -51.56 55.93
CA SER A 57 42.89 -50.91 55.80
C SER A 57 43.02 -49.39 55.82
N ASN A 58 43.73 -48.82 56.81
CA ASN A 58 43.97 -47.37 56.89
C ASN A 58 44.74 -46.81 55.66
N GLN A 59 45.71 -47.56 55.12
CA GLN A 59 46.46 -47.12 53.94
C GLN A 59 45.63 -47.17 52.66
N TYR A 60 44.90 -48.27 52.43
CA TYR A 60 44.06 -48.42 51.24
C TYR A 60 42.83 -47.55 51.29
N HIS A 61 42.27 -47.30 52.48
CA HIS A 61 41.17 -46.34 52.66
C HIS A 61 41.57 -44.94 52.19
N LYS A 62 42.73 -44.41 52.64
CA LYS A 62 43.24 -43.11 52.19
C LYS A 62 43.44 -43.05 50.67
N LYS A 63 43.91 -44.14 50.05
CA LYS A 63 44.08 -44.23 48.58
C LYS A 63 42.75 -44.27 47.85
N TYR A 64 41.76 -44.97 48.40
CA TYR A 64 40.39 -45.04 47.87
C TYR A 64 39.71 -43.68 47.92
N VAL A 65 39.69 -43.00 49.07
CA VAL A 65 39.06 -41.68 49.23
C VAL A 65 39.65 -40.68 48.24
N ARG A 66 40.99 -40.59 48.12
CA ARG A 66 41.62 -39.72 47.10
C ARG A 66 41.23 -40.06 45.66
N ALA A 67 41.03 -41.34 45.35
CA ALA A 67 40.61 -41.76 44.02
C ALA A 67 39.11 -41.48 43.78
N HIS A 68 38.30 -41.60 44.83
CA HIS A 68 36.89 -41.25 44.86
C HIS A 68 36.71 -39.74 44.59
N ASP A 69 37.40 -38.88 45.34
CA ASP A 69 37.26 -37.42 45.20
C ASP A 69 37.71 -36.95 43.82
N LYS A 70 38.82 -37.49 43.31
CA LYS A 70 39.29 -37.19 41.94
C LYS A 70 38.34 -37.69 40.86
N ASN A 71 37.59 -38.75 41.12
CA ASN A 71 36.56 -39.22 40.20
C ASN A 71 35.33 -38.29 40.25
N ALA A 72 34.90 -37.90 41.45
CA ALA A 72 33.79 -36.96 41.62
C ALA A 72 34.04 -35.66 40.86
N VAL A 73 35.23 -35.06 41.03
CA VAL A 73 35.63 -33.84 40.29
C VAL A 73 35.63 -34.06 38.77
N ALA A 74 36.09 -35.21 38.28
CA ALA A 74 36.12 -35.48 36.84
C ALA A 74 34.71 -35.69 36.26
N GLU A 75 33.81 -36.34 36.99
CA GLU A 75 32.41 -36.51 36.58
C GLU A 75 31.66 -35.16 36.62
N GLU A 76 31.91 -34.33 37.63
CA GLU A 76 31.35 -32.97 37.71
C GLU A 76 31.75 -32.11 36.51
N GLN A 77 33.01 -32.17 36.08
CA GLN A 77 33.47 -31.48 34.86
C GLN A 77 32.73 -31.96 33.60
N VAL A 78 32.43 -33.26 33.49
CA VAL A 78 31.64 -33.79 32.37
C VAL A 78 30.22 -33.22 32.39
N VAL A 79 29.61 -33.09 33.57
CA VAL A 79 28.26 -32.52 33.73
C VAL A 79 28.26 -31.04 33.33
N GLN A 80 29.20 -30.24 33.83
CA GLN A 80 29.32 -28.81 33.50
C GLN A 80 29.46 -28.55 31.98
N ILE A 81 30.27 -29.36 31.29
CA ILE A 81 30.43 -29.24 29.84
C ILE A 81 29.13 -29.63 29.12
N ARG A 82 28.39 -30.65 29.59
CA ARG A 82 27.10 -31.03 29.00
C ARG A 82 26.04 -29.94 29.17
N GLU A 83 25.95 -29.35 30.35
CA GLU A 83 25.05 -28.21 30.60
C GLU A 83 25.37 -27.03 29.68
N SER A 84 26.67 -26.77 29.45
CA SER A 84 27.12 -25.73 28.51
C SER A 84 26.72 -26.05 27.07
N ILE A 85 26.81 -27.31 26.65
CA ILE A 85 26.35 -27.78 25.33
C ILE A 85 24.85 -27.61 25.17
N GLU A 86 24.06 -28.05 26.16
CA GLU A 86 22.59 -27.91 26.15
C GLU A 86 22.17 -26.44 26.06
N SER A 87 22.82 -25.56 26.82
CA SER A 87 22.61 -24.11 26.76
C SER A 87 22.93 -23.54 25.37
N CYS A 88 24.05 -23.94 24.77
CA CYS A 88 24.41 -23.51 23.40
C CYS A 88 23.41 -24.03 22.35
N GLN A 89 22.98 -25.28 22.44
CA GLN A 89 22.00 -25.87 21.52
C GLN A 89 20.66 -25.15 21.60
N GLU A 90 20.21 -24.82 22.81
CA GLU A 90 18.98 -24.07 23.01
C GLU A 90 19.10 -22.65 22.45
N ALA A 91 20.23 -21.96 22.67
CA ALA A 91 20.47 -20.65 22.08
C ALA A 91 20.46 -20.67 20.54
N VAL A 92 21.05 -21.71 19.91
CA VAL A 92 21.01 -21.89 18.45
C VAL A 92 19.58 -22.11 17.96
N ARG A 93 18.80 -22.95 18.65
CA ARG A 93 17.39 -23.20 18.32
C ARG A 93 16.56 -21.92 18.41
N GLN A 94 16.74 -21.15 19.48
CA GLN A 94 16.05 -19.87 19.66
C GLN A 94 16.41 -18.86 18.57
N ALA A 95 17.70 -18.72 18.25
CA ALA A 95 18.15 -17.85 17.16
C ALA A 95 17.56 -18.27 15.79
N ALA A 96 17.49 -19.56 15.51
CA ALA A 96 16.89 -20.09 14.29
C ALA A 96 15.39 -19.77 14.19
N ASN A 97 14.64 -19.99 15.27
CA ASN A 97 13.21 -19.68 15.34
C ASN A 97 12.95 -18.18 15.16
N GLN A 98 13.75 -17.33 15.80
CA GLN A 98 13.64 -15.87 15.64
C GLN A 98 13.94 -15.43 14.20
N LEU A 99 14.95 -16.02 13.57
CA LEU A 99 15.31 -15.72 12.19
C LEU A 99 14.18 -16.12 11.23
N MET A 100 13.59 -17.30 11.42
CA MET A 100 12.45 -17.76 10.63
C MET A 100 11.25 -16.82 10.78
N LYS A 101 10.90 -16.43 12.01
CA LYS A 101 9.80 -15.49 12.27
C LYS A 101 10.05 -14.13 11.60
N LYS A 102 11.28 -13.59 11.72
CA LYS A 102 11.64 -12.32 11.08
C LYS A 102 11.62 -12.39 9.55
N GLN A 103 11.96 -13.54 8.98
CA GLN A 103 11.87 -13.77 7.54
C GLN A 103 10.40 -13.79 7.09
N GLN A 104 9.52 -14.51 7.78
CA GLN A 104 8.09 -14.54 7.48
C GLN A 104 7.44 -13.15 7.60
N GLU A 105 7.77 -12.39 8.65
CA GLU A 105 7.32 -11.00 8.81
C GLU A 105 7.76 -10.11 7.64
N HIS A 106 9.00 -10.27 7.18
CA HIS A 106 9.52 -9.52 6.04
C HIS A 106 8.79 -9.86 4.74
N ASP A 107 8.58 -11.14 4.47
CA ASP A 107 7.95 -11.59 3.23
C ASP A 107 6.48 -11.17 3.17
N ALA A 108 5.75 -11.27 4.29
CA ALA A 108 4.38 -10.74 4.40
C ALA A 108 4.31 -9.22 4.18
N GLN A 109 5.28 -8.45 4.71
CA GLN A 109 5.36 -7.01 4.47
C GLN A 109 5.65 -6.69 3.00
N LEU A 110 6.45 -7.51 2.33
CA LEU A 110 6.80 -7.31 0.92
C LEU A 110 5.59 -7.58 0.02
N GLU A 111 4.83 -8.63 0.30
CA GLU A 111 3.55 -8.93 -0.37
C GLU A 111 2.54 -7.79 -0.17
N GLN A 112 2.38 -7.32 1.08
CA GLN A 112 1.50 -6.19 1.37
C GLN A 112 1.93 -4.92 0.62
N ARG A 113 3.25 -4.64 0.56
CA ARG A 113 3.78 -3.48 -0.16
C ARG A 113 3.50 -3.57 -1.66
N GLN A 114 3.63 -4.76 -2.24
CA GLN A 114 3.32 -4.99 -3.66
C GLN A 114 1.83 -4.80 -3.95
N ALA A 115 0.96 -5.31 -3.09
CA ALA A 115 -0.48 -5.12 -3.22
C ALA A 115 -0.87 -3.62 -3.17
N VAL A 116 -0.34 -2.87 -2.20
CA VAL A 116 -0.57 -1.42 -2.11
C VAL A 116 -0.01 -0.67 -3.31
N HIS A 117 1.18 -1.03 -3.80
CA HIS A 117 1.71 -0.43 -5.03
C HIS A 117 0.83 -0.70 -6.25
N GLY A 118 0.23 -1.89 -6.35
CA GLY A 118 -0.76 -2.21 -7.39
C GLY A 118 -1.97 -1.29 -7.30
N GLN A 119 -2.56 -1.18 -6.12
CA GLN A 119 -3.72 -0.31 -5.87
C GLN A 119 -3.43 1.17 -6.17
N VAL A 120 -2.25 1.68 -5.78
CA VAL A 120 -1.83 3.05 -6.08
C VAL A 120 -1.67 3.25 -7.58
N ALA A 121 -1.06 2.29 -8.29
CA ALA A 121 -0.89 2.38 -9.74
C ALA A 121 -2.24 2.35 -10.49
N GLU A 122 -3.20 1.55 -10.03
CA GLU A 122 -4.57 1.51 -10.54
C GLU A 122 -5.30 2.84 -10.29
N ALA A 123 -5.18 3.39 -9.08
CA ALA A 123 -5.74 4.69 -8.74
C ALA A 123 -5.12 5.82 -9.57
N ASP A 124 -3.80 5.83 -9.76
CA ASP A 124 -3.10 6.79 -10.62
C ASP A 124 -3.56 6.69 -12.08
N GLN A 125 -3.78 5.49 -12.60
CA GLN A 125 -4.35 5.30 -13.95
C GLN A 125 -5.77 5.86 -14.05
N CYS A 126 -6.61 5.60 -13.04
CA CYS A 126 -7.96 6.15 -12.97
C CYS A 126 -7.93 7.69 -12.92
N LEU A 127 -7.10 8.29 -12.07
CA LEU A 127 -6.95 9.74 -11.96
C LEU A 127 -6.46 10.37 -13.26
N ASN A 128 -5.49 9.74 -13.94
CA ASN A 128 -5.01 10.21 -15.24
C ASN A 128 -6.13 10.13 -16.30
N TYR A 129 -6.95 9.07 -16.28
CA TYR A 129 -8.08 8.93 -17.19
C TYR A 129 -9.14 10.02 -16.96
N LEU A 130 -9.49 10.28 -15.69
CA LEU A 130 -10.41 11.34 -15.30
C LEU A 130 -9.87 12.72 -15.67
N HIS A 131 -8.58 12.96 -15.47
CA HIS A 131 -7.95 14.22 -15.82
C HIS A 131 -7.95 14.48 -17.33
N GLN A 132 -7.74 13.44 -18.15
CA GLN A 132 -7.88 13.54 -19.60
C GLN A 132 -9.32 13.90 -20.00
N GLY A 133 -10.32 13.30 -19.35
CA GLY A 133 -11.73 13.64 -19.57
C GLY A 133 -12.07 15.07 -19.18
N GLN A 134 -11.60 15.52 -18.02
CA GLN A 134 -11.74 16.91 -17.58
C GLN A 134 -11.14 17.87 -18.60
N GLN A 135 -9.88 17.65 -19.00
CA GLN A 135 -9.23 18.48 -20.01
C GLN A 135 -10.00 18.48 -21.33
N PHE A 136 -10.48 17.32 -21.77
CA PHE A 136 -11.28 17.22 -23.00
C PHE A 136 -12.53 18.10 -22.92
N TRP A 137 -13.31 18.00 -21.84
CA TRP A 137 -14.54 18.77 -21.68
C TRP A 137 -14.27 20.28 -21.51
N ASP A 138 -13.22 20.66 -20.78
CA ASP A 138 -12.80 22.06 -20.66
C ASP A 138 -12.44 22.66 -22.03
N HIS A 139 -11.70 21.92 -22.87
CA HIS A 139 -11.38 22.36 -24.24
C HIS A 139 -12.61 22.36 -25.14
N PHE A 140 -13.51 21.38 -24.97
CA PHE A 140 -14.76 21.32 -25.72
C PHE A 140 -15.62 22.56 -25.46
N GLU A 141 -15.79 22.95 -24.19
CA GLU A 141 -16.55 24.15 -23.82
C GLU A 141 -15.88 25.43 -24.36
N GLN A 142 -14.56 25.57 -24.18
CA GLN A 142 -13.83 26.77 -24.58
C GLN A 142 -13.76 27.00 -26.09
N TYR A 143 -13.61 25.93 -26.87
CA TYR A 143 -13.33 26.06 -28.30
C TYR A 143 -14.50 25.62 -29.17
N GLN A 144 -15.18 24.52 -28.87
CA GLN A 144 -16.23 24.00 -29.74
C GLN A 144 -17.57 24.64 -29.44
N ALA A 145 -17.98 24.70 -28.17
CA ALA A 145 -19.24 25.34 -27.78
C ALA A 145 -19.21 26.84 -28.08
N ALA A 146 -18.10 27.52 -27.77
CA ALA A 146 -17.94 28.94 -28.06
C ALA A 146 -18.05 29.27 -29.56
N LEU A 147 -17.45 28.45 -30.45
CA LEU A 147 -17.54 28.66 -31.89
C LEU A 147 -18.96 28.44 -32.43
N VAL A 148 -19.71 27.46 -31.90
CA VAL A 148 -21.12 27.27 -32.25
C VAL A 148 -21.94 28.49 -31.82
N ILE A 149 -21.73 28.98 -30.59
CA ILE A 149 -22.44 30.16 -30.06
C ILE A 149 -22.11 31.38 -30.92
N GLU A 150 -20.83 31.66 -31.20
CA GLU A 150 -20.42 32.80 -32.01
C GLU A 150 -21.01 32.73 -33.43
N SER A 151 -20.91 31.58 -34.10
CA SER A 151 -21.46 31.42 -35.45
C SER A 151 -22.98 31.52 -35.48
N CYS A 152 -23.67 31.05 -34.42
CA CYS A 152 -25.11 31.23 -34.23
C CYS A 152 -25.48 32.71 -34.04
N ASP A 153 -24.77 33.43 -33.17
CA ASP A 153 -25.00 34.86 -32.92
C ASP A 153 -24.82 35.70 -34.19
N ARG A 154 -23.78 35.42 -34.98
CA ARG A 154 -23.54 36.07 -36.29
C ARG A 154 -24.67 35.82 -37.28
N LEU A 155 -25.22 34.60 -37.33
CA LEU A 155 -26.38 34.29 -38.16
C LEU A 155 -27.63 35.04 -37.67
N ILE A 156 -27.88 35.08 -36.36
CA ILE A 156 -29.03 35.77 -35.74
C ILE A 156 -28.97 37.28 -35.96
N GLU A 157 -27.83 37.92 -35.71
CA GLU A 157 -27.61 39.36 -35.97
C GLU A 157 -27.93 39.71 -37.43
N ARG A 158 -27.55 38.81 -38.34
CA ARG A 158 -27.79 38.98 -39.77
C ARG A 158 -29.27 38.80 -40.14
N PHE A 159 -29.95 37.78 -39.62
CA PHE A 159 -31.40 37.61 -39.82
C PHE A 159 -32.19 38.81 -39.29
N ARG A 160 -31.79 39.37 -38.14
CA ARG A 160 -32.41 40.58 -37.57
C ARG A 160 -32.17 41.81 -38.44
N SER A 161 -30.96 41.95 -38.99
CA SER A 161 -30.62 43.05 -39.91
C SER A 161 -31.38 42.98 -41.23
N ASN A 162 -31.59 41.76 -41.77
CA ASN A 162 -32.36 41.55 -43.01
C ASN A 162 -33.89 41.65 -42.81
N SER A 163 -34.39 41.41 -41.59
CA SER A 163 -35.83 41.51 -41.26
C SER A 163 -36.26 42.92 -40.83
N GLY A 164 -35.32 43.83 -40.60
CA GLY A 164 -35.57 45.19 -40.09
C GLY A 164 -36.04 46.20 -41.13
N ASP A 165 -36.01 45.87 -42.43
CA ASP A 165 -36.33 46.84 -43.50
C ASP A 165 -37.81 46.91 -43.88
N ASN A 166 -38.72 46.28 -43.13
CA ASN A 166 -40.10 46.13 -43.61
C ASN A 166 -41.22 46.54 -42.63
N TYR A 167 -41.02 47.54 -41.76
CA TYR A 167 -42.16 48.25 -41.14
C TYR A 167 -41.92 49.76 -40.88
N ASN A 168 -42.63 50.56 -41.68
CA ASN A 168 -43.09 51.95 -41.50
C ASN A 168 -42.09 53.13 -41.44
N GLY A 169 -42.14 53.93 -42.52
CA GLY A 169 -42.76 55.26 -42.39
C GLY A 169 -41.83 56.48 -42.35
N GLY A 170 -41.46 56.95 -43.54
CA GLY A 170 -41.29 58.39 -43.82
C GLY A 170 -39.92 59.01 -43.53
N GLY A 171 -39.17 59.31 -44.60
CA GLY A 171 -38.32 60.50 -44.66
C GLY A 171 -36.82 60.27 -44.86
N PHE A 172 -36.35 60.71 -46.04
CA PHE A 172 -34.98 61.02 -46.48
C PHE A 172 -34.09 59.90 -47.07
N PRO A 173 -33.63 60.06 -48.34
CA PRO A 173 -32.69 59.15 -48.96
C PRO A 173 -31.23 59.46 -48.59
N SER A 174 -30.54 58.42 -48.09
CA SER A 174 -29.19 57.97 -48.44
C SER A 174 -28.04 58.98 -48.58
N ARG A 175 -26.98 58.78 -47.78
CA ARG A 175 -25.59 58.62 -48.28
C ARG A 175 -24.61 58.24 -47.16
N ARG A 176 -24.34 56.94 -47.01
CA ARG A 176 -22.97 56.42 -46.84
C ARG A 176 -22.91 55.01 -47.44
N ARG A 177 -22.05 54.90 -48.44
CA ARG A 177 -21.94 53.85 -49.44
C ARG A 177 -20.84 52.90 -48.95
N SER A 178 -21.21 51.76 -48.40
CA SER A 178 -20.34 50.58 -48.43
C SER A 178 -20.74 49.83 -49.70
N SER A 179 -19.94 49.98 -50.74
CA SER A 179 -20.11 49.28 -52.01
C SER A 179 -19.67 47.82 -51.83
N SER A 180 -20.58 46.97 -51.35
CA SER A 180 -20.54 45.55 -51.64
C SER A 180 -21.54 45.27 -52.76
N THR A 181 -21.08 44.63 -53.83
CA THR A 181 -21.95 44.18 -54.93
C THR A 181 -22.96 43.15 -54.37
N PRO A 182 -24.20 43.06 -54.89
CA PRO A 182 -25.19 42.07 -54.43
C PRO A 182 -24.65 40.63 -54.44
N HIS A 183 -23.76 40.32 -55.38
CA HIS A 183 -23.04 39.05 -55.47
C HIS A 183 -22.10 38.78 -54.28
N GLN A 184 -21.45 39.79 -53.70
CA GLN A 184 -20.54 39.63 -52.56
C GLN A 184 -21.30 39.37 -51.25
N GLN A 185 -22.48 39.97 -51.08
CA GLN A 185 -23.33 39.71 -49.92
C GLN A 185 -23.91 38.29 -49.92
N GLU A 186 -24.33 37.76 -51.09
CA GLU A 186 -24.81 36.37 -51.21
C GLU A 186 -23.68 35.34 -51.04
N GLU A 187 -22.45 35.63 -51.49
CA GLU A 187 -21.28 34.77 -51.27
C GLU A 187 -20.88 34.73 -49.79
N GLU A 188 -20.84 35.88 -49.11
CA GLU A 188 -20.64 35.95 -47.65
C GLU A 188 -21.80 35.32 -46.86
N GLU A 189 -23.02 35.27 -47.41
CA GLU A 189 -24.19 34.61 -46.80
C GLU A 189 -24.08 33.09 -46.85
N ARG A 190 -23.61 32.57 -47.99
CA ARG A 190 -23.29 31.15 -48.15
C ARG A 190 -22.14 30.74 -47.25
N ASP A 191 -21.15 31.62 -47.05
CA ASP A 191 -19.96 31.31 -46.27
C ASP A 191 -20.28 31.08 -44.79
N TRP A 192 -20.99 32.01 -44.12
CA TRP A 192 -21.34 31.83 -42.70
C TRP A 192 -22.33 30.68 -42.45
N THR A 193 -23.23 30.41 -43.38
CA THR A 193 -24.14 29.25 -43.28
C THR A 193 -23.36 27.92 -43.39
N VAL A 194 -22.34 27.87 -44.25
CA VAL A 194 -21.44 26.71 -44.39
C VAL A 194 -20.55 26.56 -43.16
N ILE A 195 -20.02 27.66 -42.62
CA ILE A 195 -19.22 27.66 -41.38
C ILE A 195 -20.06 27.15 -40.22
N PHE A 196 -21.26 27.70 -39.99
CA PHE A 196 -22.15 27.25 -38.90
C PHE A 196 -22.50 25.76 -39.02
N ARG A 197 -22.86 25.28 -40.21
CA ARG A 197 -23.16 23.85 -40.41
C ARG A 197 -21.95 22.96 -40.12
N THR A 198 -20.77 23.39 -40.55
CA THR A 198 -19.51 22.64 -40.31
C THR A 198 -19.20 22.60 -38.82
N VAL A 199 -19.27 23.74 -38.13
CA VAL A 199 -19.00 23.84 -36.69
C VAL A 199 -20.03 23.04 -35.87
N CYS A 200 -21.32 23.08 -36.23
CA CYS A 200 -22.34 22.25 -35.56
C CYS A 200 -22.10 20.75 -35.77
N LYS A 201 -21.61 20.35 -36.95
CA LYS A 201 -21.26 18.96 -37.22
C LYS A 201 -20.06 18.53 -36.39
N GLU A 202 -19.00 19.33 -36.37
CA GLU A 202 -17.81 19.08 -35.55
C GLU A 202 -18.14 19.04 -34.05
N TYR A 203 -19.02 19.93 -33.58
CA TYR A 203 -19.54 19.93 -32.22
C TYR A 203 -20.19 18.58 -31.89
N GLY A 204 -21.13 18.12 -32.71
CA GLY A 204 -21.83 16.85 -32.48
C GLY A 204 -20.91 15.63 -32.52
N GLU A 205 -19.93 15.62 -33.44
CA GLU A 205 -18.93 14.54 -33.51
C GLU A 205 -18.04 14.51 -32.26
N ARG A 206 -17.61 15.68 -31.76
CA ARG A 206 -16.78 15.78 -30.55
C ARG A 206 -17.57 15.48 -29.29
N GLU A 207 -18.81 15.95 -29.19
CA GLU A 207 -19.72 15.65 -28.07
C GLU A 207 -19.95 14.13 -27.98
N ALA A 208 -20.26 13.48 -29.11
CA ALA A 208 -20.43 12.03 -29.17
C ALA A 208 -19.17 11.26 -28.75
N PHE A 209 -17.99 11.70 -29.22
CA PHE A 209 -16.71 11.10 -28.80
C PHE A 209 -16.45 11.26 -27.30
N GLY A 210 -16.75 12.44 -26.75
CA GLY A 210 -16.62 12.70 -25.32
C GLY A 210 -17.57 11.82 -24.51
N ALA A 211 -18.82 11.72 -24.96
CA ALA A 211 -19.85 10.95 -24.30
C ALA A 211 -19.54 9.44 -24.28
N GLU A 212 -19.06 8.91 -25.41
CA GLU A 212 -18.65 7.50 -25.51
C GLU A 212 -17.53 7.15 -24.52
N LYS A 213 -16.59 8.07 -24.28
CA LYS A 213 -15.43 7.81 -23.41
C LYS A 213 -15.68 8.12 -21.93
N TRP A 214 -16.33 9.24 -21.60
CA TRP A 214 -16.31 9.78 -20.23
C TRP A 214 -17.69 9.98 -19.59
N ASP A 215 -18.79 9.59 -20.23
CA ASP A 215 -20.14 9.82 -19.67
C ASP A 215 -20.55 8.73 -18.65
N HIS A 216 -20.00 7.52 -18.78
CA HIS A 216 -20.33 6.36 -17.94
C HIS A 216 -19.09 5.85 -17.22
N ILE A 217 -18.49 6.71 -16.39
CA ILE A 217 -17.32 6.33 -15.59
C ILE A 217 -17.78 5.76 -14.25
N GLU A 218 -17.37 4.53 -13.99
CA GLU A 218 -17.53 3.88 -12.70
C GLU A 218 -16.19 3.94 -11.95
N VAL A 219 -16.22 4.45 -10.73
CA VAL A 219 -15.04 4.46 -9.86
C VAL A 219 -15.37 3.75 -8.55
N ASP A 220 -14.37 3.07 -8.00
CA ASP A 220 -14.46 2.50 -6.67
C ASP A 220 -14.23 3.60 -5.65
N PHE A 221 -15.17 3.78 -4.73
CA PHE A 221 -15.03 4.74 -3.65
C PHE A 221 -15.67 4.25 -2.35
N GLU A 222 -15.21 4.81 -1.22
CA GLU A 222 -15.82 4.60 0.08
C GLU A 222 -16.71 5.80 0.42
N CYS A 223 -17.98 5.55 0.70
CA CYS A 223 -18.90 6.62 1.11
C CYS A 223 -18.53 7.12 2.51
N ALA A 224 -18.23 8.41 2.65
CA ALA A 224 -17.81 9.02 3.92
C ALA A 224 -18.86 8.89 5.03
N ARG A 225 -20.15 8.76 4.67
CA ARG A 225 -21.27 8.68 5.62
C ARG A 225 -21.58 7.25 6.08
N CYS A 226 -21.73 6.30 5.15
CA CYS A 226 -22.09 4.91 5.49
C CYS A 226 -20.90 3.94 5.58
N ARG A 227 -19.69 4.37 5.17
CA ARG A 227 -18.44 3.57 5.14
C ARG A 227 -18.55 2.27 4.34
N GLN A 228 -19.42 2.27 3.34
CA GLN A 228 -19.54 1.16 2.40
C GLN A 228 -18.70 1.47 1.16
N SER A 229 -17.90 0.50 0.73
CA SER A 229 -17.24 0.52 -0.57
C SER A 229 -18.27 0.26 -1.66
N MET A 230 -18.29 1.12 -2.67
CA MET A 230 -19.22 1.00 -3.78
C MET A 230 -18.53 1.32 -5.10
N VAL A 231 -19.15 0.85 -6.18
CA VAL A 231 -18.75 1.13 -7.56
C VAL A 231 -19.78 2.08 -8.17
N GLY A 232 -19.31 3.19 -8.76
CA GLY A 232 -20.17 4.15 -9.46
C GLY A 232 -19.67 5.58 -9.33
N TRP A 233 -20.44 6.54 -9.85
CA TRP A 233 -20.06 7.95 -9.78
C TRP A 233 -20.39 8.56 -8.41
N PRO A 234 -19.40 9.03 -7.63
CA PRO A 234 -19.64 9.61 -6.32
C PRO A 234 -20.25 11.01 -6.43
N THR A 235 -20.94 11.42 -5.38
CA THR A 235 -21.46 12.80 -5.25
C THR A 235 -20.72 13.52 -4.12
N PRO A 236 -20.13 14.71 -4.37
CA PRO A 236 -19.46 15.46 -3.31
C PRO A 236 -20.50 15.96 -2.29
N ASP A 237 -20.16 15.88 -1.00
CA ASP A 237 -20.99 16.48 0.03
C ASP A 237 -21.02 18.02 -0.10
N LYS A 238 -22.17 18.62 0.18
CA LYS A 238 -22.37 20.07 0.09
C LYS A 238 -21.74 20.82 1.25
N VAL A 239 -21.59 20.16 2.40
CA VAL A 239 -21.00 20.76 3.62
C VAL A 239 -19.51 20.48 3.67
N HIS A 240 -19.12 19.23 3.43
CA HIS A 240 -17.72 18.80 3.40
C HIS A 240 -17.33 18.39 1.97
N THR A 241 -16.91 19.34 1.13
CA THR A 241 -16.63 19.09 -0.30
C THR A 241 -15.47 18.12 -0.58
N SER A 242 -14.69 17.76 0.45
CA SER A 242 -13.69 16.69 0.41
C SER A 242 -14.28 15.29 0.45
N ASP A 243 -15.53 15.17 0.90
CA ASP A 243 -16.15 13.90 1.24
C ASP A 243 -17.03 13.42 0.10
N LEU A 244 -16.85 12.16 -0.28
CA LEU A 244 -17.62 11.51 -1.34
C LEU A 244 -18.76 10.71 -0.73
N LEU A 245 -19.98 10.95 -1.22
CA LEU A 245 -21.20 10.30 -0.76
C LEU A 245 -21.79 9.40 -1.85
N CYS A 246 -22.35 8.28 -1.41
CA CYS A 246 -23.23 7.47 -2.25
C CYS A 246 -24.54 8.20 -2.56
N ALA A 247 -25.20 7.80 -3.65
CA ALA A 247 -26.44 8.43 -4.11
C ALA A 247 -27.53 8.47 -3.01
N SER A 248 -27.68 7.40 -2.23
CA SER A 248 -28.63 7.34 -1.11
C SER A 248 -28.28 8.32 0.01
N CYS A 249 -27.03 8.30 0.48
CA CYS A 249 -26.56 9.23 1.53
C CYS A 249 -26.65 10.69 1.10
N TYR A 250 -26.33 11.00 -0.16
CA TYR A 250 -26.46 12.35 -0.69
C TYR A 250 -27.91 12.82 -0.76
N GLN A 251 -28.84 11.95 -1.19
CA GLN A 251 -30.26 12.27 -1.21
C GLN A 251 -30.80 12.58 0.19
N GLU A 252 -30.44 11.79 1.19
CA GLU A 252 -30.82 12.01 2.59
C GLU A 252 -30.27 13.33 3.14
N THR A 253 -28.98 13.62 2.90
CA THR A 253 -28.38 14.89 3.36
C THR A 253 -29.09 16.08 2.69
N ARG A 254 -29.40 15.96 1.39
CA ARG A 254 -30.12 16.98 0.65
C ARG A 254 -31.54 17.20 1.19
N THR A 255 -32.30 16.14 1.47
CA THR A 255 -33.65 16.28 2.03
C THR A 255 -33.62 16.83 3.45
N SER A 256 -32.66 16.44 4.29
CA SER A 256 -32.47 17.01 5.63
C SER A 256 -32.23 18.51 5.58
N MET A 257 -31.29 18.98 4.75
CA MET A 257 -31.01 20.42 4.60
C MET A 257 -32.23 21.21 4.09
N ILE A 258 -33.02 20.62 3.19
CA ILE A 258 -34.25 21.25 2.69
C ILE A 258 -35.29 21.35 3.82
N MET A 259 -35.44 20.31 4.64
CA MET A 259 -36.38 20.31 5.77
C MET A 259 -35.95 21.30 6.86
N GLU A 260 -34.68 21.35 7.24
CA GLU A 260 -34.15 22.34 8.18
C GLU A 260 -34.35 23.76 7.68
N LYS A 261 -34.07 24.03 6.40
CA LYS A 261 -34.28 25.34 5.80
C LYS A 261 -35.76 25.74 5.81
N LYS A 262 -36.66 24.79 5.54
CA LYS A 262 -38.12 25.03 5.62
C LYS A 262 -38.58 25.24 7.06
N MET A 263 -38.13 24.45 8.02
CA MET A 263 -38.50 24.61 9.44
C MET A 263 -38.00 25.93 10.03
N ASN A 264 -36.79 26.36 9.68
CA ASN A 264 -36.26 27.66 10.08
C ASN A 264 -37.00 28.84 9.43
N GLN A 265 -37.57 28.66 8.22
CA GLN A 265 -38.43 29.66 7.59
C GLN A 265 -39.83 29.78 8.21
N PHE A 266 -40.33 28.73 8.88
CA PHE A 266 -41.60 28.80 9.62
C PHE A 266 -41.45 29.29 11.07
N SER A 267 -40.21 29.35 11.57
CA SER A 267 -39.90 29.68 12.97
C SER A 267 -39.37 31.10 13.17
N GLY A 268 -39.36 31.94 12.11
CA GLY A 268 -38.99 33.36 12.14
C GLY A 268 -40.06 34.21 11.49
#